data_AF-A0A6I3S141-F1
#
_entry.id   AF-A0A6I3S141-F1
#
_cell.length_a   1.000
_cell.length_b   1.000
_cell.length_c   1.000
_cell.angle_alpha   90.00
_cell.angle_beta   90.00
_cell.angle_gamma   90.00
#
_symmetry.space_group_name_H-M   'P 1'
#
loop_
_entity.id
_entity.type
_entity.pdbx_description
1 polymer ?
#
loop_
_entity_poly.entity_id
_entity_poly.type
_entity_poly.pdbx_seq_one_letter_code
_entity_poly.pdbx_strand_id
1 'polypeptide(L)'
;MENAFEPASSDSVEGKIPEGVRLPNLDDPLVIKDLLRAHAMAVSKRLAEAVHKNVRREEVVQADQRAAAFLATTLLGQNPAYAKAAVNTPERIEKLLRAEFTEALKGFGIKEEEAADPAVFMQLVMFLFTNQVHELINELQKNPDEIEAKGSQALDALLESWVKKLTKEKCDA
;
A
#
# COMPACT_ATOMS: atom_id res chain seq x y z
N MET A 1 -29.36 35.94 19.27
CA MET A 1 -28.52 34.96 19.99
C MET A 1 -27.59 34.34 18.96
N GLU A 2 -26.38 34.87 18.85
CA GLU A 2 -25.31 34.30 18.06
C GLU A 2 -24.76 33.10 18.84
N ASN A 3 -24.95 31.88 18.31
CA ASN A 3 -24.23 30.72 18.81
C ASN A 3 -22.86 30.70 18.13
N ALA A 4 -21.85 31.23 18.83
CA ALA A 4 -20.46 31.05 18.48
C ALA A 4 -20.13 29.55 18.60
N PHE A 5 -19.85 28.93 17.46
CA PHE A 5 -19.27 27.59 17.41
C PHE A 5 -17.82 27.72 17.89
N GLU A 6 -17.55 27.32 19.13
CA GLU A 6 -16.19 27.08 19.59
C GLU A 6 -15.64 25.88 18.82
N PRO A 7 -14.48 25.97 18.13
CA PRO A 7 -13.85 24.80 17.56
C PRO A 7 -13.32 23.95 18.71
N ALA A 8 -13.79 22.70 18.78
CA ALA A 8 -13.24 21.69 19.66
C ALA A 8 -11.71 21.68 19.50
N SER A 9 -11.01 21.84 20.63
CA SER A 9 -9.57 21.76 20.73
C SER A 9 -9.05 20.54 19.99
N SER A 10 -8.14 20.79 19.05
CA SER A 10 -7.28 19.77 18.46
C SER A 10 -6.36 19.23 19.56
N ASP A 11 -6.89 18.39 20.44
CA ASP A 11 -6.07 17.44 21.19
C ASP A 11 -5.55 16.44 20.16
N SER A 12 -4.44 16.80 19.54
CA SER A 12 -3.56 15.87 18.87
C SER A 12 -3.17 14.83 19.91
N VAL A 13 -3.88 13.70 19.91
CA VAL A 13 -3.46 12.52 20.65
C VAL A 13 -2.23 12.01 19.91
N GLU A 14 -1.08 12.65 20.13
CA GLU A 14 0.22 12.00 19.97
C GLU A 14 0.21 10.86 20.98
N GLY A 15 -0.28 9.70 20.54
CA GLY A 15 -0.14 8.47 21.27
C GLY A 15 1.35 8.22 21.44
N LYS A 16 1.91 8.62 22.59
CA LYS A 16 3.31 8.38 22.92
C LYS A 16 3.52 6.87 22.85
N ILE A 17 4.39 6.46 21.93
CA ILE A 17 4.83 5.07 21.83
C ILE A 17 5.44 4.69 23.19
N PRO A 18 4.99 3.60 23.84
CA PRO A 18 5.51 3.21 25.14
C PRO A 18 7.03 3.04 25.10
N GLU A 19 7.72 3.55 26.13
CA GLU A 19 9.17 3.40 26.27
C GLU A 19 9.56 1.91 26.19
N GLY A 20 10.52 1.60 25.31
CA GLY A 20 11.01 0.23 25.09
C GLY A 20 10.39 -0.52 23.90
N VAL A 21 9.36 0.02 23.24
CA VAL A 21 8.83 -0.56 22.00
C VAL A 21 9.74 -0.21 20.83
N ARG A 22 10.40 -1.22 20.23
CA ARG A 22 11.14 -1.04 18.98
C ARG A 22 10.15 -1.01 17.82
N LEU A 23 10.08 0.12 17.13
CA LEU A 23 9.25 0.25 15.94
C LEU A 23 9.76 -0.65 14.80
N PRO A 24 8.86 -1.22 13.98
CA PRO A 24 9.25 -1.92 12.76
C PRO A 24 10.02 -0.97 11.82
N ASN A 25 11.07 -1.47 11.17
CA ASN A 25 11.93 -0.68 10.27
C ASN A 25 11.76 -1.13 8.81
N LEU A 26 11.52 -0.19 7.90
CA LEU A 26 11.40 -0.45 6.47
C LEU A 26 12.75 -0.77 5.79
N ASP A 27 13.88 -0.68 6.50
CA ASP A 27 15.14 -1.28 6.04
C ASP A 27 15.08 -2.82 6.03
N ASP A 28 14.18 -3.43 6.79
CA ASP A 28 13.98 -4.88 6.81
C ASP A 28 13.00 -5.30 5.69
N PRO A 29 13.45 -6.12 4.71
CA PRO A 29 12.60 -6.62 3.64
C PRO A 29 11.37 -7.40 4.14
N LEU A 30 11.46 -8.07 5.29
CA LEU A 30 10.33 -8.80 5.88
C LEU A 30 9.24 -7.85 6.38
N VAL A 31 9.62 -6.71 6.97
CA VAL A 31 8.67 -5.67 7.40
C VAL A 31 7.93 -5.09 6.20
N ILE A 32 8.61 -4.87 5.08
CA ILE A 32 7.98 -4.43 3.83
C ILE A 32 7.05 -5.53 3.30
N LYS A 33 7.48 -6.79 3.29
CA LYS A 33 6.64 -7.93 2.86
C LYS A 33 5.35 -8.00 3.67
N ASP A 34 5.43 -7.85 4.99
CA ASP A 34 4.27 -7.88 5.89
C ASP A 34 3.35 -6.67 5.70
N LEU A 35 3.90 -5.48 5.47
CA LEU A 35 3.11 -4.29 5.11
C LEU A 35 2.32 -4.51 3.81
N LEU A 36 2.96 -5.03 2.76
CA LEU A 36 2.31 -5.35 1.49
C LEU A 36 1.27 -6.46 1.64
N ARG A 37 1.57 -7.49 2.45
CA ARG A 37 0.63 -8.58 2.76
C ARG A 37 -0.62 -8.06 3.48
N ALA A 38 -0.45 -7.22 4.50
CA ALA A 38 -1.56 -6.62 5.23
C ALA A 38 -2.46 -5.80 4.28
N HIS A 39 -1.85 -5.04 3.36
CA HIS A 39 -2.60 -4.32 2.33
C HIS A 39 -3.38 -5.26 1.40
N ALA A 40 -2.74 -6.32 0.91
CA ALA A 40 -3.39 -7.31 0.04
C ALA A 40 -4.58 -8.01 0.73
N MET A 41 -4.43 -8.36 2.01
CA MET A 41 -5.53 -8.92 2.81
C MET A 41 -6.68 -7.92 2.97
N ALA A 42 -6.37 -6.63 3.17
CA ALA A 42 -7.39 -5.59 3.26
C ALA A 42 -8.15 -5.40 1.93
N VAL A 43 -7.48 -5.50 0.79
CA VAL A 43 -8.11 -5.50 -0.55
C VAL A 43 -9.05 -6.70 -0.68
N SER A 44 -8.58 -7.90 -0.36
CA SER A 44 -9.39 -9.13 -0.42
C SER A 44 -10.65 -9.02 0.45
N LYS A 45 -10.51 -8.52 1.68
CA LYS A 45 -11.65 -8.29 2.59
C LYS A 45 -12.66 -7.31 2.00
N ARG A 46 -12.19 -6.18 1.44
CA ARG A 46 -13.09 -5.18 0.81
C ARG A 46 -13.84 -5.77 -0.37
N LEU A 47 -13.18 -6.58 -1.20
CA LEU A 47 -13.82 -7.24 -2.34
C LEU A 47 -14.90 -8.22 -1.88
N ALA A 48 -14.61 -9.05 -0.87
CA ALA A 48 -15.61 -9.95 -0.29
C ALA A 48 -16.80 -9.17 0.29
N GLU A 49 -16.54 -8.10 1.05
CA GLU A 49 -17.61 -7.25 1.60
C GLU A 49 -18.45 -6.58 0.52
N ALA A 50 -17.84 -6.14 -0.59
CA ALA A 50 -18.58 -5.53 -1.69
C ALA A 50 -19.58 -6.50 -2.32
N VAL A 51 -19.16 -7.76 -2.51
CA VAL A 51 -20.03 -8.84 -3.01
C VAL A 51 -21.16 -9.14 -2.03
N HIS A 52 -20.88 -9.17 -0.72
CA HIS A 52 -21.89 -9.52 0.29
C HIS A 52 -22.87 -8.38 0.64
N LYS A 53 -22.43 -7.11 0.56
CA LYS A 53 -23.18 -5.95 1.06
C LYS A 53 -23.75 -5.05 -0.04
N ASN A 54 -23.69 -5.46 -1.31
CA ASN A 54 -24.15 -4.64 -2.46
C ASN A 54 -23.51 -3.24 -2.47
N VAL A 55 -22.23 -3.15 -2.10
CA VAL A 55 -21.50 -1.88 -2.10
C VAL A 55 -21.28 -1.44 -3.55
N ARG A 56 -21.48 -0.15 -3.82
CA ARG A 56 -21.25 0.41 -5.16
C ARG A 56 -19.78 0.31 -5.54
N ARG A 57 -19.51 0.06 -6.82
CA ARG A 57 -18.15 -0.08 -7.35
C ARG A 57 -17.30 1.16 -7.04
N GLU A 58 -17.87 2.36 -7.13
CA GLU A 58 -17.18 3.61 -6.85
C GLU A 58 -16.68 3.69 -5.40
N GLU A 59 -17.44 3.16 -4.44
CA GLU A 59 -17.07 3.16 -3.03
C GLU A 59 -15.90 2.19 -2.76
N VAL A 60 -15.86 1.05 -3.46
CA VAL A 60 -14.73 0.13 -3.42
C VAL A 60 -13.47 0.80 -3.95
N VAL A 61 -13.57 1.46 -5.11
CA VAL A 61 -12.44 2.17 -5.73
C VAL A 61 -11.91 3.27 -4.81
N GLN A 62 -12.79 4.07 -4.20
CA GLN A 62 -12.37 5.10 -3.23
C GLN A 62 -11.71 4.52 -1.98
N ALA A 63 -12.16 3.36 -1.50
CA ALA A 63 -11.52 2.68 -0.38
C ALA A 63 -10.12 2.17 -0.77
N ASP A 64 -9.96 1.64 -1.97
CA ASP A 64 -8.67 1.19 -2.50
C ASP A 64 -7.70 2.34 -2.73
N GLN A 65 -8.17 3.48 -3.27
CA GLN A 65 -7.35 4.68 -3.41
C GLN A 65 -6.85 5.19 -2.04
N ARG A 66 -7.71 5.21 -1.03
CA ARG A 66 -7.31 5.59 0.34
C ARG A 66 -6.30 4.61 0.94
N ALA A 67 -6.49 3.31 0.73
CA ALA A 67 -5.55 2.29 1.21
C ALA A 67 -4.19 2.40 0.51
N ALA A 68 -4.18 2.60 -0.81
CA ALA A 68 -2.97 2.83 -1.58
C ALA A 68 -2.25 4.11 -1.13
N ALA A 69 -2.99 5.17 -0.83
CA ALA A 69 -2.42 6.40 -0.30
C ALA A 69 -1.78 6.20 1.08
N PHE A 70 -2.42 5.44 1.97
CA PHE A 70 -1.84 5.09 3.27
C PHE A 70 -0.56 4.24 3.13
N LEU A 71 -0.55 3.30 2.19
CA LEU A 71 0.64 2.52 1.89
C LEU A 71 1.77 3.42 1.36
N ALA A 72 1.45 4.35 0.48
CA ALA A 72 2.40 5.32 -0.07
C ALA A 72 2.99 6.24 1.02
N THR A 73 2.17 6.80 1.91
CA THR A 73 2.66 7.64 3.02
C THR A 73 3.55 6.86 3.99
N THR A 74 3.24 5.58 4.20
CA THR A 74 4.09 4.68 5.00
C THR A 74 5.46 4.50 4.36
N LEU A 75 5.52 4.19 3.05
CA LEU A 75 6.79 4.05 2.32
C LEU A 75 7.55 5.37 2.18
N LEU A 76 6.86 6.50 2.23
CA LEU A 76 7.45 7.85 2.29
C LEU A 76 7.94 8.23 3.68
N GLY A 77 7.90 7.32 4.66
CA GLY A 77 8.40 7.55 6.02
C GLY A 77 7.55 8.54 6.83
N GLN A 78 6.31 8.80 6.40
CA GLN A 78 5.40 9.74 7.07
C GLN A 78 4.53 9.06 8.13
N ASN A 79 4.55 7.73 8.20
CA ASN A 79 3.80 6.97 9.18
C ASN A 79 4.62 6.79 10.48
N PRO A 80 4.21 7.40 11.62
CA PRO A 80 4.97 7.34 12.88
C PRO A 80 4.98 5.94 13.52
N ALA A 81 4.19 4.99 13.03
CA ALA A 81 4.22 3.60 13.48
C ALA A 81 5.47 2.83 13.02
N TYR A 82 6.32 3.43 12.18
CA TYR A 82 7.54 2.82 11.66
C TYR A 82 8.77 3.63 12.05
N ALA A 83 9.88 2.94 12.27
CA ALA A 83 11.17 3.58 12.43
C ALA A 83 11.60 4.26 11.12
N LYS A 84 12.34 5.35 11.24
CA LYS A 84 12.95 6.02 10.08
C LYS A 84 13.96 5.08 9.42
N ALA A 85 13.73 4.74 8.16
CA ALA A 85 14.65 3.93 7.35
C ALA A 85 15.93 4.71 7.02
N ALA A 86 17.08 4.04 7.13
CA ALA A 86 18.39 4.60 6.81
C ALA A 86 18.88 4.18 5.42
N VAL A 87 18.50 2.99 4.95
CA VAL A 87 18.90 2.41 3.67
C VAL A 87 17.79 2.59 2.64
N ASN A 88 16.58 2.16 2.98
CA ASN A 88 15.38 2.26 2.13
C ASN A 88 14.68 3.60 2.36
N THR A 89 15.41 4.70 2.11
CA THR A 89 14.86 6.05 2.29
C THR A 89 13.73 6.32 1.28
N PRO A 90 12.80 7.26 1.59
CA PRO A 90 11.73 7.64 0.68
C PRO A 90 12.22 7.97 -0.74
N GLU A 91 13.31 8.72 -0.86
CA GLU A 91 13.89 9.14 -2.14
C GLU A 91 14.47 7.94 -2.91
N ARG A 92 15.07 6.98 -2.19
CA ARG A 92 15.58 5.75 -2.82
C ARG A 92 14.43 4.90 -3.34
N ILE A 93 13.40 4.67 -2.53
CA ILE A 93 12.21 3.89 -2.91
C ILE A 93 11.53 4.54 -4.11
N GLU A 94 11.27 5.84 -4.05
CA GLU A 94 10.67 6.60 -5.15
C GLU A 94 11.49 6.46 -6.43
N LYS A 95 12.81 6.64 -6.36
CA LYS A 95 13.70 6.51 -7.52
C LYS A 95 13.65 5.11 -8.14
N LEU A 96 13.63 4.07 -7.32
CA LEU A 96 13.52 2.68 -7.78
C LEU A 96 12.20 2.45 -8.49
N LEU A 97 11.09 2.87 -7.89
CA LEU A 97 9.76 2.72 -8.47
C LEU A 97 9.59 3.55 -9.74
N ARG A 98 10.15 4.76 -9.82
CA ARG A 98 10.14 5.57 -11.07
C ARG A 98 10.82 4.85 -12.21
N ALA A 99 11.98 4.23 -11.96
CA ALA A 99 12.68 3.46 -12.98
C ALA A 99 11.86 2.27 -13.48
N GLU A 100 11.03 1.66 -12.64
CA GLU A 100 10.22 0.49 -12.96
C GLU A 100 8.87 0.83 -13.61
N PHE A 101 8.21 1.92 -13.17
CA PHE A 101 6.79 2.14 -13.44
C PHE A 101 6.44 3.37 -14.29
N THR A 102 7.42 4.22 -14.66
CA THR A 102 7.13 5.41 -15.48
C THR A 102 6.45 5.04 -16.80
N GLU A 103 6.97 4.05 -17.52
CA GLU A 103 6.37 3.61 -18.80
C GLU A 103 5.04 2.88 -18.60
N ALA A 104 4.89 2.13 -17.50
CA ALA A 104 3.61 1.50 -17.18
C ALA A 104 2.51 2.54 -16.96
N LEU A 105 2.80 3.61 -16.21
CA LEU A 105 1.85 4.71 -15.96
C LEU A 105 1.45 5.44 -17.25
N LYS A 106 2.40 5.67 -18.18
CA LYS A 106 2.08 6.22 -19.51
C LYS A 106 1.13 5.32 -20.28
N GLY A 107 1.30 4.00 -20.18
CA GLY A 107 0.37 3.01 -20.76
C GLY A 107 -1.06 3.10 -20.23
N PHE A 108 -1.25 3.61 -19.01
CA PHE A 108 -2.56 3.91 -18.41
C PHE A 108 -3.08 5.32 -18.75
N GLY A 109 -2.38 6.07 -19.60
CA GLY A 109 -2.74 7.44 -19.98
C GLY A 109 -2.39 8.51 -18.93
N ILE A 110 -1.61 8.16 -17.90
CA ILE A 110 -1.12 9.13 -16.91
C ILE A 110 -0.01 9.96 -17.56
N LYS A 111 -0.15 11.27 -17.50
CA LYS A 111 0.82 12.20 -18.06
C LYS A 111 2.01 12.41 -17.12
N GLU A 112 3.16 12.78 -17.69
CA GLU A 112 4.37 13.00 -16.90
C GLU A 112 4.18 14.12 -15.86
N GLU A 113 3.45 15.18 -16.20
CA GLU A 113 3.14 16.28 -15.27
C GLU A 113 2.25 15.85 -14.10
N GLU A 114 1.36 14.86 -14.30
CA GLU A 114 0.47 14.34 -13.25
C GLU A 114 1.26 13.49 -12.25
N ALA A 115 2.31 12.81 -12.72
CA ALA A 115 3.20 11.97 -11.92
C ALA A 115 4.50 12.70 -11.48
N ALA A 116 4.60 14.01 -11.69
CA ALA A 116 5.80 14.77 -11.34
C ALA A 116 5.98 14.87 -9.82
N ASP A 117 4.90 15.07 -9.08
CA ASP A 117 4.93 15.10 -7.61
C ASP A 117 5.25 13.71 -7.03
N PRO A 118 6.26 13.58 -6.15
CA PRO A 118 6.63 12.31 -5.52
C PRO A 118 5.50 11.62 -4.77
N ALA A 119 4.68 12.37 -4.03
CA ALA A 119 3.58 11.78 -3.27
C ALA A 119 2.49 11.26 -4.21
N VAL A 120 2.12 12.03 -5.23
CA VAL A 120 1.16 11.59 -6.26
C VAL A 120 1.68 10.35 -7.00
N PHE A 121 2.95 10.36 -7.43
CA PHE A 121 3.58 9.21 -8.07
C PHE A 121 3.51 7.95 -7.19
N MET A 122 3.89 8.07 -5.91
CA MET A 122 3.87 6.95 -4.98
C MET A 122 2.45 6.41 -4.77
N GLN A 123 1.45 7.29 -4.65
CA GLN A 123 0.03 6.89 -4.55
C GLN A 123 -0.41 6.10 -5.79
N LEU A 124 -0.07 6.57 -7.00
CA LEU A 124 -0.40 5.89 -8.25
C LEU A 124 0.25 4.50 -8.32
N VAL A 125 1.53 4.38 -7.97
CA VAL A 125 2.21 3.08 -7.99
C VAL A 125 1.66 2.12 -6.94
N MET A 126 1.29 2.59 -5.74
CA MET A 126 0.63 1.74 -4.74
C MET A 126 -0.80 1.36 -5.15
N PHE A 127 -1.46 2.18 -5.96
CA PHE A 127 -2.74 1.82 -6.57
C PHE A 127 -2.55 0.75 -7.67
N LEU A 128 -1.45 0.79 -8.44
CA LEU A 128 -1.09 -0.31 -9.35
C LEU A 128 -0.87 -1.63 -8.58
N PHE A 129 -0.18 -1.61 -7.44
CA PHE A 129 -0.07 -2.81 -6.59
C PHE A 129 -1.45 -3.32 -6.17
N THR A 130 -2.35 -2.41 -5.78
CA THR A 130 -3.73 -2.76 -5.41
C THR A 130 -4.46 -3.45 -6.56
N ASN A 131 -4.30 -2.95 -7.79
CA ASN A 131 -4.88 -3.57 -8.98
C ASN A 131 -4.30 -4.96 -9.26
N GLN A 132 -2.99 -5.17 -9.06
CA GLN A 132 -2.37 -6.49 -9.20
C GLN A 132 -2.88 -7.49 -8.16
N VAL A 133 -3.21 -7.04 -6.94
CA VAL A 133 -3.89 -7.90 -5.95
C VAL A 133 -5.28 -8.28 -6.45
N HIS A 134 -6.05 -7.36 -7.03
CA HIS A 134 -7.35 -7.68 -7.65
C HIS A 134 -7.21 -8.67 -8.80
N GLU A 135 -6.23 -8.48 -9.68
CA GLU A 135 -5.93 -9.40 -10.78
C GLU A 135 -5.61 -10.80 -10.26
N LEU A 136 -4.76 -10.89 -9.24
CA LEU A 136 -4.43 -12.16 -8.58
C LEU A 136 -5.67 -12.85 -8.00
N ILE A 137 -6.52 -12.11 -7.29
CA ILE A 137 -7.75 -12.67 -6.71
C ILE A 137 -8.68 -13.17 -7.83
N ASN A 138 -8.88 -12.37 -8.88
CA ASN A 138 -9.72 -12.75 -10.01
C ASN A 138 -9.18 -13.99 -10.74
N GLU A 139 -7.85 -14.11 -10.88
CA GLU A 139 -7.22 -15.28 -11.49
C GLU A 139 -7.44 -16.53 -10.63
N LEU A 140 -7.22 -16.43 -9.32
CA LEU A 140 -7.45 -17.51 -8.37
C LEU A 140 -8.92 -17.97 -8.34
N GLN A 141 -9.86 -17.03 -8.48
CA GLN A 141 -11.30 -17.32 -8.52
C GLN A 141 -11.75 -18.08 -9.77
N LYS A 142 -10.95 -18.12 -10.85
CA LYS A 142 -11.26 -18.96 -12.02
C LYS A 142 -11.21 -20.44 -11.69
N ASN A 143 -10.39 -20.85 -10.71
CA ASN A 143 -10.26 -22.23 -10.25
C ASN A 143 -10.30 -22.29 -8.71
N PRO A 144 -11.48 -22.17 -8.08
CA PRO A 144 -11.61 -22.09 -6.62
C PRO A 144 -10.97 -23.26 -5.85
N ASP A 145 -10.99 -24.46 -6.44
CA ASP A 145 -10.42 -25.68 -5.83
C ASP A 145 -8.90 -25.60 -5.65
N GLU A 146 -8.21 -24.76 -6.43
CA GLU A 146 -6.76 -24.60 -6.35
C GLU A 146 -6.32 -23.49 -5.39
N ILE A 147 -7.25 -22.70 -4.84
CA ILE A 147 -6.92 -21.55 -3.97
C ILE A 147 -6.17 -22.00 -2.72
N GLU A 148 -6.61 -23.08 -2.07
CA GLU A 148 -5.95 -23.60 -0.87
C GLU A 148 -4.51 -24.06 -1.17
N ALA A 149 -4.30 -24.68 -2.33
CA ALA A 149 -2.99 -25.21 -2.73
C ALA A 149 -2.03 -24.15 -3.28
N LYS A 150 -2.53 -23.17 -4.05
CA LYS A 150 -1.70 -22.23 -4.84
C LYS A 150 -1.84 -20.77 -4.41
N GLY A 151 -2.88 -20.43 -3.65
CA GLY A 151 -3.18 -19.03 -3.28
C GLY A 151 -2.06 -18.38 -2.47
N SER A 152 -1.55 -19.07 -1.45
CA SER A 152 -0.42 -18.56 -0.66
C SER A 152 0.83 -18.38 -1.51
N GLN A 153 1.15 -19.35 -2.36
CA GLN A 153 2.33 -19.30 -3.22
C GLN A 153 2.25 -18.13 -4.22
N ALA A 154 1.09 -17.93 -4.83
CA ALA A 154 0.88 -16.85 -5.80
C ALA A 154 0.93 -15.47 -5.12
N LEU A 155 0.35 -15.34 -3.92
CA LEU A 155 0.48 -14.12 -3.12
C LEU A 155 1.94 -13.87 -2.73
N ASP A 156 2.64 -14.86 -2.19
CA ASP A 156 4.04 -14.71 -1.78
C ASP A 156 4.94 -14.31 -2.96
N ALA A 157 4.73 -14.89 -4.14
CA ALA A 157 5.46 -14.52 -5.35
C ALA A 157 5.19 -13.05 -5.77
N LEU A 158 3.95 -12.59 -5.67
CA LEU A 158 3.61 -11.18 -5.92
C LEU A 158 4.33 -10.27 -4.90
N LEU A 159 4.24 -10.60 -3.61
CA LEU A 159 4.85 -9.82 -2.54
C LEU A 159 6.38 -9.74 -2.68
N GLU A 160 7.05 -10.85 -2.96
CA GLU A 160 8.50 -10.91 -3.16
C GLU A 160 8.96 -10.09 -4.37
N SER A 161 8.18 -10.11 -5.46
CA SER A 161 8.43 -9.25 -6.61
C SER A 161 8.39 -7.77 -6.23
N TRP A 162 7.40 -7.36 -5.42
CA TRP A 162 7.28 -5.98 -4.95
C TRP A 162 8.36 -5.58 -3.95
N VAL A 163 8.72 -6.44 -2.99
CA VAL A 163 9.83 -6.17 -2.08
C VAL A 163 11.12 -5.92 -2.86
N LYS A 164 11.39 -6.74 -3.89
CA LYS A 164 12.55 -6.55 -4.76
C LYS A 164 12.51 -5.22 -5.51
N LYS A 165 11.34 -4.77 -5.97
CA LYS A 165 11.17 -3.47 -6.63
C LYS A 165 11.40 -2.30 -5.67
N LEU A 166 10.98 -2.44 -4.41
CA LEU A 166 11.11 -1.41 -3.38
C LEU A 166 12.52 -1.28 -2.79
N THR A 167 13.25 -2.40 -2.68
CA THR A 167 14.51 -2.45 -1.90
C THR A 167 15.75 -2.83 -2.72
N LYS A 168 15.56 -3.51 -3.87
CA LYS A 168 16.55 -4.33 -4.59
C LYS A 168 17.05 -5.57 -3.83
N GLU A 169 16.48 -5.87 -2.68
CA GLU A 169 16.84 -7.00 -1.85
C GLU A 169 15.85 -8.16 -2.03
N LYS A 170 16.24 -9.36 -1.61
CA LYS A 170 15.36 -10.52 -1.52
C LYS A 170 14.89 -10.68 -0.07
N CYS A 171 13.71 -11.27 0.12
CA CYS A 171 13.32 -11.78 1.42
C CYS A 171 14.04 -13.11 1.64
N ASP A 172 15.17 -13.09 2.34
CA ASP A 172 15.76 -14.33 2.85
C ASP A 172 15.06 -14.64 4.18
N ALA A 173 14.26 -15.70 4.20
CA ALA A 173 13.48 -16.16 5.36
C ALA A 173 14.36 -16.84 6.41
#